data_AF-A0A0D0IWR8-F1
#
_entry.id   AF-A0A0D0IWR8-F1
#
_cell.length_a   1.000
_cell.length_b   1.000
_cell.length_c   1.000
_cell.angle_alpha   90.00
_cell.angle_beta   90.00
_cell.angle_gamma   90.00
#
_symmetry.space_group_name_H-M   'P 1'
#
loop_
_entity.id
_entity.type
_entity.pdbx_description
1 polymer ?
#
loop_
_entity_poly.entity_id
_entity_poly.type
_entity_poly.pdbx_seq_one_letter_code
_entity_poly.pdbx_strand_id
1 'polypeptide(L)'
;AKSNIKGTLIGLRPSILSADPYYIDRHMNNFYHKLDDFLDVEISNIKWDEILYVGFPAKLYQWISSSIICEKIKCISPKTVVLLGGMESKDAAIDFLKNFNQFDFASWGEGEYTIKLFSDVISKKSDISELYNIPHLAFRTKNGIYASKQNLSNFVDLNKTEYYPDFFDYISKKNEYKIQQSPFLFIESSRGCHWGKCHFCYL
;
A
#
# COMPACT_ATOMS: atom_id res chain seq x y z
N ALA A 1 -19.21 -2.93 -15.58
CA ALA A 1 -17.98 -2.22 -15.15
C ALA A 1 -17.20 -1.63 -16.33
N LYS A 2 -16.68 -2.43 -17.29
CA LYS A 2 -15.89 -1.92 -18.44
C LYS A 2 -16.59 -0.87 -19.31
N SER A 3 -17.89 -1.03 -19.57
CA SER A 3 -18.69 -0.08 -20.36
C SER A 3 -18.79 1.31 -19.73
N ASN A 4 -18.75 1.39 -18.39
CA ASN A 4 -18.90 2.65 -17.66
C ASN A 4 -17.61 3.50 -17.73
N ILE A 5 -16.45 2.87 -17.56
CA ILE A 5 -15.13 3.55 -17.67
C ILE A 5 -14.91 4.10 -19.07
N LYS A 6 -15.21 3.29 -20.11
CA LYS A 6 -15.09 3.73 -21.51
C LYS A 6 -15.99 4.95 -21.77
N GLY A 7 -17.22 4.95 -21.27
CA GLY A 7 -18.14 6.09 -21.33
C GLY A 7 -17.58 7.34 -20.64
N THR A 8 -17.05 7.22 -19.43
CA THR A 8 -16.45 8.34 -18.69
C THR A 8 -15.23 8.92 -19.42
N LEU A 9 -14.32 8.09 -19.92
CA LEU A 9 -13.13 8.53 -20.66
C LEU A 9 -13.51 9.26 -21.96
N ILE A 10 -14.53 8.76 -22.66
CA ILE A 10 -15.10 9.43 -23.83
C ILE A 10 -15.73 10.77 -23.43
N GLY A 11 -16.44 10.84 -22.31
CA GLY A 11 -17.01 12.09 -21.79
C GLY A 11 -15.94 13.15 -21.49
N LEU A 12 -14.80 12.73 -20.93
CA LEU A 12 -13.66 13.63 -20.65
C LEU A 12 -12.94 14.09 -21.93
N ARG A 13 -12.92 13.25 -22.98
CA ARG A 13 -12.29 13.58 -24.27
C ARG A 13 -13.13 13.07 -25.46
N PRO A 14 -14.21 13.80 -25.82
CA PRO A 14 -15.15 13.36 -26.86
C PRO A 14 -14.52 13.20 -28.24
N SER A 15 -13.42 13.90 -28.53
CA SER A 15 -12.67 13.80 -29.79
C SER A 15 -12.11 12.41 -30.09
N ILE A 16 -12.09 11.50 -29.11
CA ILE A 16 -11.71 10.10 -29.32
C ILE A 16 -12.76 9.34 -30.15
N LEU A 17 -14.05 9.73 -30.08
CA LEU A 17 -15.13 9.09 -30.84
C LEU A 17 -14.98 9.23 -32.36
N SER A 18 -14.41 10.34 -32.82
CA SER A 18 -14.28 10.63 -34.25
C SER A 18 -13.02 10.04 -34.88
N ALA A 19 -12.08 9.50 -34.08
CA ALA A 19 -10.83 8.97 -34.58
C ALA A 19 -10.88 7.45 -34.80
N ASP A 20 -11.28 6.69 -33.78
CA ASP A 20 -11.35 5.21 -33.84
C ASP A 20 -12.16 4.64 -32.64
N PRO A 21 -13.24 3.87 -32.88
CA PRO A 21 -14.11 3.33 -31.83
C PRO A 21 -13.43 2.31 -30.88
N TYR A 22 -12.28 1.76 -31.29
CA TYR A 22 -11.47 0.81 -30.52
C TYR A 22 -10.22 1.44 -29.91
N TYR A 23 -10.00 2.76 -30.10
CA TYR A 23 -8.81 3.44 -29.57
C TYR A 23 -8.62 3.19 -28.07
N ILE A 24 -9.66 3.41 -27.26
CA ILE A 24 -9.61 3.24 -25.80
C ILE A 24 -9.26 1.80 -25.45
N ASP A 25 -9.91 0.81 -26.08
CA ASP A 25 -9.69 -0.60 -25.76
C ASP A 25 -8.25 -1.02 -26.11
N ARG A 26 -7.74 -0.61 -27.28
CA ARG A 26 -6.34 -0.88 -27.65
C ARG A 26 -5.35 -0.15 -26.76
N HIS A 27 -5.63 1.11 -26.41
CA HIS A 27 -4.80 1.89 -25.50
C HIS A 27 -4.71 1.21 -24.14
N MET A 28 -5.85 0.84 -23.55
CA MET A 28 -5.90 0.16 -22.25
C MET A 28 -5.20 -1.20 -22.30
N ASN A 29 -5.45 -2.02 -23.32
CA ASN A 29 -4.78 -3.33 -23.47
C ASN A 29 -3.26 -3.17 -23.63
N ASN A 30 -2.80 -2.20 -24.44
CA ASN A 30 -1.37 -1.95 -24.63
C ASN A 30 -0.68 -1.55 -23.32
N PHE A 31 -1.27 -0.65 -22.53
CA PHE A 31 -0.71 -0.25 -21.24
C PHE A 31 -0.86 -1.32 -20.17
N TYR A 32 -1.93 -2.13 -20.22
CA TYR A 32 -2.06 -3.32 -19.39
C TYR A 32 -0.89 -4.27 -19.63
N HIS A 33 -0.64 -4.70 -20.88
CA HIS A 33 0.47 -5.61 -21.19
C HIS A 33 1.83 -5.02 -20.81
N LYS A 34 2.07 -3.73 -21.12
CA LYS A 34 3.32 -3.06 -20.71
C LYS A 34 3.53 -3.05 -19.20
N LEU A 35 2.48 -2.79 -18.42
CA LEU A 35 2.55 -2.81 -16.96
C LEU A 35 2.75 -4.23 -16.45
N ASP A 36 2.02 -5.20 -17.02
CA ASP A 36 2.08 -6.61 -16.62
C ASP A 36 3.49 -7.19 -16.84
N ASP A 37 4.05 -6.99 -18.05
CA ASP A 37 5.40 -7.40 -18.42
C ASP A 37 6.45 -6.72 -17.52
N PHE A 38 6.29 -5.42 -17.27
CA PHE A 38 7.18 -4.67 -16.39
C PHE A 38 7.18 -5.25 -14.97
N LEU A 39 5.99 -5.47 -14.39
CA LEU A 39 5.88 -6.04 -13.05
C LEU A 39 6.46 -7.45 -12.99
N ASP A 40 6.26 -8.29 -14.00
CA ASP A 40 6.81 -9.64 -14.02
C ASP A 40 8.34 -9.64 -14.05
N VAL A 41 8.95 -8.75 -14.84
CA VAL A 41 10.41 -8.58 -14.88
C VAL A 41 10.93 -8.08 -13.52
N GLU A 42 10.35 -7.01 -12.98
CA GLU A 42 10.83 -6.44 -11.72
C GLU A 42 10.67 -7.41 -10.54
N ILE A 43 9.52 -8.08 -10.42
CA ILE A 43 9.23 -9.01 -9.32
C ILE A 43 10.08 -10.28 -9.41
N SER A 44 10.36 -10.78 -10.61
CA SER A 44 11.18 -11.99 -10.80
C SER A 44 12.67 -11.76 -10.51
N ASN A 45 13.15 -10.52 -10.64
CA ASN A 45 14.54 -10.16 -10.34
C ASN A 45 14.82 -10.00 -8.83
N ILE A 46 13.77 -10.01 -7.99
CA ILE A 46 13.90 -9.87 -6.55
C ILE A 46 14.27 -11.20 -5.89
N LYS A 47 15.27 -11.18 -5.00
CA LYS A 47 15.63 -12.33 -4.16
C LYS A 47 14.72 -12.42 -2.94
N TRP A 48 13.58 -13.07 -3.12
CA TRP A 48 12.53 -13.17 -2.10
C TRP A 48 12.97 -13.82 -0.79
N ASP A 49 13.92 -14.75 -0.81
CA ASP A 49 14.43 -15.41 0.40
C ASP A 49 15.24 -14.47 1.32
N GLU A 50 15.69 -13.32 0.81
CA GLU A 50 16.41 -12.28 1.57
C GLU A 50 15.45 -11.22 2.14
N ILE A 51 14.16 -11.27 1.80
CA ILE A 51 13.15 -10.28 2.21
C ILE A 51 12.37 -10.79 3.42
N LEU A 52 12.38 -10.01 4.51
CA LEU A 52 11.62 -10.33 5.71
C LEU A 52 10.11 -10.24 5.49
N TYR A 53 9.65 -9.13 4.91
CA TYR A 53 8.28 -8.90 4.47
C TYR A 53 8.24 -7.72 3.49
N VAL A 54 7.12 -7.55 2.79
CA VAL A 54 6.84 -6.36 1.96
C VAL A 54 5.73 -5.55 2.59
N GLY A 55 5.94 -4.23 2.69
CA GLY A 55 4.95 -3.27 3.14
C GLY A 55 4.34 -2.50 1.97
N PHE A 56 3.02 -2.35 1.94
CA PHE A 56 2.33 -1.51 0.97
C PHE A 56 1.45 -0.47 1.66
N PRO A 57 1.42 0.78 1.18
CA PRO A 57 0.44 1.75 1.63
C PRO A 57 -0.92 1.50 0.96
N ALA A 58 -1.98 1.78 1.70
CA ALA A 58 -3.37 1.70 1.24
C ALA A 58 -4.11 3.04 1.31
N LYS A 59 -3.38 4.16 1.45
CA LYS A 59 -4.02 5.47 1.47
C LYS A 59 -4.69 5.76 0.12
N LEU A 60 -5.94 6.21 0.17
CA LEU A 60 -6.76 6.52 -0.99
C LEU A 60 -6.86 5.30 -1.93
N TYR A 61 -6.46 5.44 -3.20
CA TYR A 61 -6.55 4.38 -4.20
C TYR A 61 -5.27 3.53 -4.33
N GLN A 62 -4.26 3.75 -3.49
CA GLN A 62 -2.99 3.02 -3.55
C GLN A 62 -3.17 1.51 -3.36
N TRP A 63 -4.20 1.10 -2.59
CA TRP A 63 -4.48 -0.31 -2.33
C TRP A 63 -4.74 -1.12 -3.62
N ILE A 64 -5.23 -0.50 -4.70
CA ILE A 64 -5.49 -1.19 -5.97
C ILE A 64 -4.17 -1.67 -6.59
N SER A 65 -3.20 -0.77 -6.71
CA SER A 65 -1.87 -1.11 -7.20
C SER A 65 -1.18 -2.11 -6.28
N SER A 66 -1.28 -1.90 -4.96
CA SER A 66 -0.75 -2.83 -3.96
C SER A 66 -1.33 -4.24 -4.11
N SER A 67 -2.65 -4.34 -4.33
CA SER A 67 -3.38 -5.59 -4.54
C SER A 67 -2.88 -6.37 -5.75
N ILE A 68 -2.70 -5.69 -6.89
CA ILE A 68 -2.21 -6.29 -8.14
C ILE A 68 -0.76 -6.77 -7.98
N ILE A 69 0.11 -5.94 -7.41
CA ILE A 69 1.52 -6.29 -7.20
C ILE A 69 1.63 -7.47 -6.21
N CYS A 70 0.86 -7.47 -5.12
CA CYS A 70 0.89 -8.54 -4.13
C CYS A 70 0.41 -9.88 -4.69
N GLU A 71 -0.61 -9.90 -5.57
CA GLU A 71 -1.01 -11.14 -6.25
C GLU A 71 0.14 -11.74 -7.06
N LYS A 72 0.85 -10.91 -7.83
CA LYS A 72 2.04 -11.36 -8.59
C LYS A 72 3.15 -11.85 -7.68
N ILE A 73 3.43 -11.14 -6.58
CA ILE A 73 4.40 -11.58 -5.58
C ILE A 73 4.01 -12.96 -5.02
N LYS A 74 2.74 -13.18 -4.66
CA LYS A 74 2.27 -14.46 -4.12
C LYS A 74 2.31 -15.60 -5.14
N CYS A 75 2.23 -15.32 -6.44
CA CYS A 75 2.44 -16.32 -7.49
C CYS A 75 3.90 -16.81 -7.55
N ILE A 76 4.87 -15.90 -7.38
CA ILE A 76 6.31 -16.20 -7.49
C ILE A 76 6.90 -16.70 -6.16
N SER A 77 6.52 -16.04 -5.07
CA SER A 77 6.93 -16.36 -3.70
C SER A 77 5.70 -16.41 -2.78
N PRO A 78 4.98 -17.55 -2.74
CA PRO A 78 3.75 -17.71 -1.96
C PRO A 78 3.91 -17.46 -0.46
N LYS A 79 5.13 -17.62 0.06
CA LYS A 79 5.46 -17.47 1.48
C LYS A 79 5.86 -16.06 1.88
N THR A 80 6.07 -15.14 0.92
CA THR A 80 6.42 -13.75 1.22
C THR A 80 5.35 -13.16 2.13
N VAL A 81 5.75 -12.60 3.27
CA VAL A 81 4.85 -11.92 4.18
C VAL A 81 4.50 -10.54 3.63
N VAL A 82 3.22 -10.19 3.60
CA VAL A 82 2.71 -8.92 3.08
C VAL A 82 1.91 -8.18 4.15
N LEU A 83 2.34 -6.95 4.45
CA LEU A 83 1.69 -6.00 5.35
C LEU A 83 1.09 -4.84 4.55
N LEU A 84 -0.22 -4.64 4.67
CA LEU A 84 -0.92 -3.51 4.08
C LEU A 84 -1.18 -2.43 5.16
N GLY A 85 -0.57 -1.26 5.05
CA GLY A 85 -0.65 -0.20 6.05
C GLY A 85 -1.44 1.03 5.62
N GLY A 86 -1.85 1.84 6.59
CA GLY A 86 -2.50 3.13 6.35
C GLY A 86 -4.03 3.10 6.29
N MET A 87 -4.63 2.02 6.80
CA MET A 87 -6.09 1.95 6.97
C MET A 87 -6.56 2.97 7.99
N GLU A 88 -7.81 3.40 7.84
CA GLU A 88 -8.42 4.40 8.73
C GLU A 88 -8.86 3.79 10.06
N SER A 89 -9.30 2.53 10.04
CA SER A 89 -9.84 1.86 11.22
C SER A 89 -9.50 0.39 11.27
N LYS A 90 -9.70 -0.18 12.46
CA LYS A 90 -9.62 -1.63 12.72
C LYS A 90 -10.54 -2.43 11.78
N ASP A 91 -11.78 -1.97 11.61
CA ASP A 91 -12.77 -2.67 10.80
C ASP A 91 -12.37 -2.64 9.32
N ALA A 92 -11.88 -1.51 8.82
CA ALA A 92 -11.31 -1.41 7.48
C ALA A 92 -10.15 -2.39 7.29
N ALA A 93 -9.20 -2.45 8.22
CA ALA A 93 -8.08 -3.38 8.15
C ALA A 93 -8.54 -4.85 8.10
N ILE A 94 -9.52 -5.22 8.93
CA ILE A 94 -10.10 -6.57 8.93
C ILE A 94 -10.81 -6.86 7.61
N ASP A 95 -11.60 -5.92 7.09
CA ASP A 95 -12.37 -6.11 5.86
C ASP A 95 -11.48 -6.21 4.63
N PHE A 96 -10.36 -5.48 4.58
CA PHE A 96 -9.35 -5.68 3.54
C PHE A 96 -8.80 -7.10 3.57
N LEU A 97 -8.45 -7.63 4.74
CA LEU A 97 -8.01 -9.02 4.85
C LEU A 97 -9.13 -10.00 4.46
N LYS A 98 -10.40 -9.73 4.74
CA LYS A 98 -11.49 -10.63 4.30
C LYS A 98 -11.61 -10.69 2.78
N ASN A 99 -11.46 -9.55 2.10
CA ASN A 99 -11.71 -9.43 0.67
C ASN A 99 -10.49 -9.77 -0.19
N PHE A 100 -9.27 -9.61 0.33
CA PHE A 100 -8.02 -9.74 -0.42
C PHE A 100 -7.07 -10.73 0.26
N ASN A 101 -6.91 -11.91 -0.34
CA ASN A 101 -6.12 -13.02 0.21
C ASN A 101 -4.60 -12.86 0.04
N GLN A 102 -4.17 -11.96 -0.85
CA GLN A 102 -2.77 -11.62 -1.07
C GLN A 102 -2.13 -10.88 0.10
N PHE A 103 -2.93 -10.31 1.01
CA PHE A 103 -2.45 -9.64 2.22
C PHE A 103 -2.55 -10.59 3.42
N ASP A 104 -1.45 -10.69 4.16
CA ASP A 104 -1.36 -11.51 5.39
C ASP A 104 -1.69 -10.67 6.63
N PHE A 105 -1.25 -9.41 6.61
CA PHE A 105 -1.39 -8.44 7.69
C PHE A 105 -1.95 -7.12 7.17
N ALA A 106 -2.72 -6.43 8.01
CA ALA A 106 -3.17 -5.08 7.74
C ALA A 106 -3.02 -4.21 8.99
N SER A 107 -2.60 -2.95 8.84
CA SER A 107 -2.50 -2.00 9.95
C SER A 107 -3.32 -0.74 9.71
N TRP A 108 -3.73 -0.10 10.81
CA TRP A 108 -4.48 1.15 10.78
C TRP A 108 -3.82 2.25 11.61
N GLY A 109 -4.18 3.50 11.33
CA GLY A 109 -3.59 4.66 12.00
C GLY A 109 -2.09 4.80 11.73
N GLU A 110 -1.35 5.30 12.73
CA GLU A 110 0.10 5.49 12.66
C GLU A 110 0.87 4.16 12.68
N GLY A 111 1.91 4.08 11.87
CA GLY A 111 2.56 2.82 11.50
C GLY A 111 3.92 2.60 12.12
N GLU A 112 4.62 3.63 12.58
CA GLU A 112 6.05 3.56 12.91
C GLU A 112 6.34 2.56 14.02
N TYR A 113 5.63 2.66 15.14
CA TYR A 113 5.76 1.71 16.25
C TYR A 113 5.21 0.33 15.89
N THR A 114 4.09 0.29 15.17
CA THR A 114 3.46 -0.96 14.70
C THR A 114 4.41 -1.77 13.83
N ILE A 115 5.03 -1.13 12.84
CA ILE A 115 6.00 -1.71 11.90
C ILE A 115 7.26 -2.15 12.63
N LYS A 116 7.76 -1.36 13.59
CA LYS A 116 8.92 -1.75 14.41
C LYS A 116 8.65 -3.04 15.18
N LEU A 117 7.57 -3.07 15.97
CA LEU A 117 7.20 -4.23 16.78
C LEU A 117 6.89 -5.45 15.90
N PHE A 118 6.23 -5.22 14.77
CA PHE A 118 5.97 -6.25 13.76
C PHE A 118 7.27 -6.84 13.20
N SER A 119 8.24 -6.00 12.83
CA SER A 119 9.55 -6.45 12.35
C SER A 119 10.28 -7.31 13.40
N ASP A 120 10.24 -6.90 14.67
CA ASP A 120 10.84 -7.64 15.78
C ASP A 120 10.22 -9.03 15.95
N VAL A 121 8.88 -9.14 15.84
CA VAL A 121 8.14 -10.40 15.98
C VAL A 121 8.37 -11.31 14.76
N ILE A 122 8.28 -10.78 13.55
CA ILE A 122 8.44 -11.56 12.31
C ILE A 122 9.88 -12.05 12.13
N SER A 123 10.89 -11.24 12.47
CA SER A 123 12.31 -11.63 12.37
C SER A 123 12.69 -12.79 13.30
N LYS A 124 12.08 -12.86 14.47
CA LYS A 124 12.32 -13.93 15.45
C LYS A 124 11.56 -15.23 15.15
N LYS A 125 10.67 -15.22 14.15
CA LYS A 125 9.69 -16.30 13.90
C LYS A 125 8.90 -16.64 15.17
N SER A 126 8.54 -15.60 15.91
CA SER A 126 7.84 -15.67 17.19
C SER A 126 6.47 -16.32 17.06
N ASP A 127 5.91 -16.74 18.21
CA ASP A 127 4.57 -17.31 18.29
C ASP A 127 3.52 -16.26 17.87
N ILE A 128 2.45 -16.71 17.20
CA ILE A 128 1.31 -15.88 16.79
C ILE A 128 0.71 -15.09 17.97
N SER A 129 0.79 -15.62 19.19
CA SER A 129 0.36 -14.94 20.41
C SER A 129 1.00 -13.56 20.59
N GLU A 130 2.23 -13.34 20.12
CA GLU A 130 2.90 -12.04 20.20
C GLU A 130 2.26 -10.98 19.29
N LEU A 131 1.63 -11.39 18.18
CA LEU A 131 0.96 -10.48 17.25
C LEU A 131 -0.23 -9.75 17.90
N TYR A 132 -0.87 -10.36 18.90
CA TYR A 132 -1.96 -9.73 19.65
C TYR A 132 -1.48 -8.55 20.52
N ASN A 133 -0.17 -8.43 20.75
CA ASN A 133 0.43 -7.34 21.53
C ASN A 133 0.90 -6.17 20.66
N ILE A 134 0.90 -6.31 19.34
CA ILE A 134 1.27 -5.23 18.42
C ILE A 134 0.06 -4.31 18.27
N PRO A 135 0.14 -3.02 18.65
CA PRO A 135 -0.98 -2.10 18.49
C PRO A 135 -1.33 -1.94 17.01
N HIS A 136 -2.61 -1.70 16.74
CA HIS A 136 -3.10 -1.38 15.39
C HIS A 136 -2.78 -2.40 14.29
N LEU A 137 -2.72 -3.68 14.63
CA LEU A 137 -2.47 -4.78 13.69
C LEU A 137 -3.65 -5.73 13.58
N ALA A 138 -4.04 -6.04 12.36
CA ALA A 138 -4.91 -7.15 11.98
C ALA A 138 -4.10 -8.19 11.20
N PHE A 139 -4.43 -9.46 11.37
CA PHE A 139 -3.66 -10.57 10.79
C PHE A 139 -4.52 -11.78 10.47
N ARG A 140 -4.14 -12.47 9.39
CA ARG A 140 -4.75 -13.72 8.97
C ARG A 140 -4.07 -14.91 9.64
N THR A 141 -4.86 -15.88 10.07
CA THR A 141 -4.40 -17.19 10.53
C THR A 141 -5.21 -18.30 9.84
N LYS A 142 -4.85 -19.56 10.13
CA LYS A 142 -5.62 -20.73 9.69
C LYS A 142 -7.06 -20.76 10.24
N ASN A 143 -7.30 -20.13 11.38
CA ASN A 143 -8.59 -20.15 12.09
C ASN A 143 -9.47 -18.92 11.80
N GLY A 144 -8.97 -17.98 11.01
CA GLY A 144 -9.66 -16.75 10.68
C GLY A 144 -8.77 -15.51 10.78
N ILE A 145 -9.40 -14.35 10.68
CA ILE A 145 -8.77 -13.03 10.78
C ILE A 145 -8.98 -12.50 12.20
N TYR A 146 -7.90 -12.05 12.81
CA TYR A 146 -7.90 -11.47 14.14
C TYR A 146 -7.30 -10.08 14.09
N ALA A 147 -7.52 -9.32 15.15
CA ALA A 147 -6.90 -8.04 15.33
C ALA A 147 -6.50 -7.87 16.78
N SER A 148 -5.40 -7.14 16.96
CA SER A 148 -4.88 -6.76 18.25
C SER A 148 -5.94 -6.04 19.08
N LYS A 149 -5.81 -6.21 20.40
CA LYS A 149 -6.60 -5.50 21.40
C LYS A 149 -5.86 -4.30 21.97
N GLN A 150 -4.58 -4.13 21.61
CA GLN A 150 -3.76 -3.02 22.07
C GLN A 150 -4.03 -1.78 21.21
N ASN A 151 -4.16 -0.65 21.88
CA ASN A 151 -4.17 0.66 21.24
C ASN A 151 -2.76 1.24 21.27
N LEU A 152 -2.45 2.06 20.28
CA LEU A 152 -1.20 2.81 20.29
C LEU A 152 -1.27 3.90 21.36
N SER A 153 -0.37 3.86 22.33
CA SER A 153 -0.27 4.88 23.40
C SER A 153 0.85 5.89 23.18
N ASN A 154 1.79 5.57 22.29
CA ASN A 154 3.00 6.35 22.05
C ASN A 154 3.06 6.73 20.57
N PHE A 155 3.34 8.00 20.32
CA PHE A 155 3.50 8.56 18.98
C PHE A 155 4.91 9.09 18.82
N VAL A 156 5.37 9.11 17.57
CA VAL A 156 6.70 9.60 17.24
C VAL A 156 6.75 11.10 17.52
N ASP A 157 7.82 11.54 18.17
CA ASP A 157 8.09 12.96 18.35
C ASP A 157 8.68 13.53 17.05
N LEU A 158 7.84 14.24 16.29
CA LEU A 158 8.20 14.84 15.00
C LEU A 158 9.31 15.89 15.11
N ASN A 159 9.65 16.38 16.30
CA ASN A 159 10.79 17.29 16.47
C ASN A 159 12.14 16.58 16.42
N LYS A 160 12.17 15.25 16.51
CA LYS A 160 13.40 14.48 16.46
C LYS A 160 13.83 14.25 15.03
N THR A 161 15.07 14.64 14.72
CA THR A 161 15.67 14.56 13.38
C THR A 161 15.81 13.13 12.86
N GLU A 162 15.83 12.12 13.75
CA GLU A 162 15.88 10.70 13.37
C GLU A 162 14.64 10.23 12.59
N TYR A 163 13.52 10.96 12.67
CA TYR A 163 12.29 10.67 11.92
C TYR A 163 12.09 11.58 10.71
N TYR A 164 13.07 12.42 10.38
CA TYR A 164 12.98 13.24 9.18
C TYR A 164 13.07 12.33 7.95
N PRO A 165 12.16 12.49 6.97
CA PRO A 165 12.18 11.67 5.77
C PRO A 165 13.48 11.89 5.00
N ASP A 166 14.18 10.78 4.73
CA ASP A 166 15.30 10.77 3.79
C ASP A 166 14.73 10.56 2.38
N PHE A 167 15.06 11.48 1.48
CA PHE A 167 14.63 11.45 0.07
C PHE A 167 15.77 11.12 -0.90
N PHE A 168 16.95 10.75 -0.38
CA PHE A 168 18.13 10.53 -1.22
C PHE A 168 17.91 9.45 -2.28
N ASP A 169 17.28 8.34 -1.91
CA ASP A 169 16.92 7.24 -2.79
C ASP A 169 15.99 7.67 -3.93
N TYR A 170 14.97 8.46 -3.61
CA TYR A 170 14.03 9.02 -4.56
C TYR A 170 14.72 9.96 -5.56
N ILE A 171 15.59 10.86 -5.07
CA ILE A 171 16.36 11.78 -5.93
C ILE A 171 17.32 11.00 -6.82
N SER A 172 17.99 9.98 -6.28
CA SER A 172 18.86 9.08 -7.03
C SER A 172 18.12 8.39 -8.18
N LYS A 173 16.98 7.76 -7.88
CA LYS A 173 16.15 7.06 -8.88
C LYS A 173 15.56 8.01 -9.91
N LYS A 174 15.12 9.20 -9.51
CA LYS A 174 14.66 10.23 -10.45
C LYS A 174 15.73 10.57 -11.49
N ASN A 175 16.99 10.72 -11.06
CA ASN A 175 18.11 11.01 -11.94
C ASN A 175 18.44 9.82 -12.86
N GLU A 176 18.45 8.60 -12.31
CA GLU A 176 18.63 7.35 -13.07
C GLU A 176 17.60 7.21 -14.20
N TYR A 177 16.32 7.43 -13.89
CA TYR A 177 15.23 7.39 -14.86
C TYR A 177 15.07 8.66 -15.71
N LYS A 178 15.98 9.64 -15.55
CA LYS A 178 15.99 10.92 -16.31
C LYS A 178 14.66 11.68 -16.25
N ILE A 179 13.93 11.55 -15.14
CA ILE A 179 12.65 12.22 -14.90
C ILE A 179 12.91 13.72 -14.76
N GLN A 180 12.32 14.52 -15.65
CA GLN A 180 12.59 15.97 -15.76
C GLN A 180 11.74 16.81 -14.79
N GLN A 181 10.66 16.25 -14.24
CA GLN A 181 9.74 16.95 -13.35
C GLN A 181 10.44 17.27 -12.02
N SER A 182 10.37 18.52 -11.55
CA SER A 182 10.84 18.88 -10.21
C SER A 182 10.02 18.15 -9.15
N PRO A 183 10.67 17.60 -8.11
CA PRO A 183 9.96 16.88 -7.07
C PRO A 183 9.32 17.85 -6.07
N PHE A 184 8.16 17.46 -5.54
CA PHE A 184 7.58 18.09 -4.36
C PHE A 184 7.99 17.28 -3.14
N LEU A 185 8.77 17.88 -2.25
CA LEU A 185 9.16 17.25 -0.99
C LEU A 185 8.15 17.63 0.08
N PHE A 186 7.50 16.62 0.66
CA PHE A 186 6.50 16.80 1.70
C PHE A 186 7.17 16.76 3.07
N ILE A 187 6.83 17.74 3.91
CA ILE A 187 7.23 17.79 5.32
C ILE A 187 5.95 17.79 6.14
N GLU A 188 5.86 16.85 7.07
CA GLU A 188 4.76 16.77 8.03
C GLU A 188 5.20 17.41 9.35
N SER A 189 4.65 18.58 9.68
CA SER A 189 4.99 19.32 10.90
C SER A 189 4.03 19.05 12.07
N SER A 190 2.89 18.39 11.80
CA SER A 190 1.88 18.05 12.80
C SER A 190 1.01 16.89 12.29
N ARG A 191 0.37 16.17 13.22
CA ARG A 191 -0.52 15.04 12.92
C ARG A 191 -1.89 15.22 13.55
N GLY A 192 -2.88 14.62 12.92
CA GLY A 192 -4.28 14.71 13.34
C GLY A 192 -4.89 16.10 13.12
N CYS A 193 -6.17 16.21 13.44
CA CYS A 193 -6.91 17.47 13.37
C CYS A 193 -7.56 17.74 14.73
N HIS A 194 -7.15 18.80 15.43
CA HIS A 194 -7.71 19.15 16.73
C HIS A 194 -9.20 19.52 16.67
N TRP A 195 -9.71 19.86 15.48
CA TRP A 195 -11.11 20.26 15.29
C TRP A 195 -12.05 19.06 15.35
N GLY A 196 -11.76 17.98 14.62
CA GLY A 196 -12.47 16.70 14.69
C GLY A 196 -14.00 16.73 14.50
N LYS A 197 -14.56 17.80 13.92
CA LYS A 197 -16.02 18.04 13.86
C LYS A 197 -16.55 18.31 12.45
N CYS A 198 -15.72 18.22 11.43
CA CYS A 198 -16.17 18.37 10.03
C CYS A 198 -16.91 17.10 9.59
N HIS A 199 -18.20 17.19 9.27
CA HIS A 199 -19.00 16.04 8.84
C HIS A 199 -18.50 15.35 7.56
N PHE A 200 -17.77 16.07 6.71
CA PHE A 200 -17.18 15.54 5.47
C PHE A 200 -15.76 15.00 5.66
N CYS A 201 -15.16 15.19 6.84
CA CYS A 201 -13.79 14.79 7.12
C CYS A 201 -13.79 13.40 7.75
N TYR A 202 -12.94 12.51 7.22
CA TYR A 202 -12.78 11.14 7.68
C TYR A 202 -11.64 10.98 8.71
N LEU A 203 -10.89 12.06 8.98
CA LEU A 203 -9.90 12.16 10.07
C LEU A 203 -10.57 12.45 11.41
#